data_AF-A0A519ZH45-F1
#
_entry.id   AF-A0A519ZH45-F1
#
_cell.length_a   1.000
_cell.length_b   1.000
_cell.length_c   1.000
_cell.angle_alpha   90.00
_cell.angle_beta   90.00
_cell.angle_gamma   90.00
#
_symmetry.space_group_name_H-M   'P 1'
#
loop_
_entity.id
_entity.type
_entity.pdbx_description
1 polymer ?
#
loop_
_entity_poly.entity_id
_entity_poly.type
_entity_poly.pdbx_seq_one_letter_code
_entity_poly.pdbx_strand_id
1 'polypeptide(L)' 'MLHRYAFSNFQSFRDRTEVSWLLDRKVPAAVWSHAASTGERVSRVMAVIGPNASGKTTLLKP' A
#
# COMPACT_ATOMS: atom_id res chain seq x y z
N MET A 1 0.64 -10.50 7.17
CA MET A 1 1.11 -9.65 6.05
C MET A 1 0.43 -8.29 6.19
N LEU A 2 1.04 -7.19 5.73
CA LEU A 2 0.38 -5.88 5.80
C LEU A 2 -0.75 -5.82 4.75
N HIS A 3 -1.97 -5.50 5.17
CA HIS A 3 -3.11 -5.37 4.25
C HIS A 3 -3.31 -3.90 3.85
N ARG A 4 -3.29 -3.01 4.84
CA ARG A 4 -3.36 -1.57 4.67
C ARG A 4 -2.80 -0.86 5.90
N TYR A 5 -2.39 0.39 5.74
CA TYR A 5 -2.20 1.34 6.84
C TYR A 5 -2.68 2.72 6.40
N ALA A 6 -2.97 3.58 7.38
CA ALA A 6 -3.40 4.95 7.12
C ALA A 6 -2.84 5.90 8.17
N PHE A 7 -2.61 7.13 7.75
CA PHE A 7 -2.08 8.19 8.59
C PHE A 7 -2.65 9.54 8.13
N SER A 8 -2.64 10.53 9.03
CA SER A 8 -3.13 11.89 8.77
C SER A 8 -2.16 12.89 9.39
N ASN A 9 -1.99 14.05 8.77
CA ASN A 9 -1.12 15.13 9.25
C ASN A 9 0.30 14.63 9.63
N PHE A 10 0.92 13.84 8.75
CA PHE A 10 2.24 13.26 8.97
C PHE A 10 3.24 13.78 7.94
N GLN A 11 4.18 14.60 8.41
CA GLN A 11 5.19 15.27 7.59
C GLN A 11 4.54 15.99 6.38
N SER A 12 4.73 15.48 5.17
CA SER A 12 4.25 16.10 3.93
C SER A 12 2.80 15.74 3.57
N PHE A 13 2.12 14.89 4.33
CA PHE A 13 0.74 14.46 4.07
C PHE A 13 -0.22 15.11 5.06
N ARG A 14 -0.90 16.18 4.61
CA ARG A 14 -1.88 16.92 5.42
C ARG A 14 -3.13 16.08 5.69
N ASP A 15 -3.71 15.53 4.63
CA ASP A 15 -4.98 14.80 4.69
C ASP A 15 -4.79 13.32 5.02
N ARG A 16 -5.89 12.62 5.35
CA ARG A 16 -5.87 11.17 5.58
C ARG A 16 -5.42 10.47 4.31
N THR A 17 -4.30 9.77 4.41
CA THR A 17 -3.72 8.98 3.33
C THR A 17 -3.76 7.51 3.70
N GLU A 18 -4.24 6.67 2.79
CA GLU A 18 -4.30 5.21 2.95
C GLU A 18 -3.43 4.54 1.89
N VAL A 19 -2.66 3.54 2.31
CA VAL A 19 -1.91 2.66 1.43
C VAL A 19 -2.43 1.25 1.61
N SER A 20 -2.83 0.61 0.52
CA SER A 20 -3.49 -0.69 0.52
C SER A 20 -2.79 -1.66 -0.42
N TRP A 21 -2.59 -2.89 0.06
CA TRP A 21 -2.11 -4.02 -0.72
C TRP A 21 -3.26 -4.90 -1.22
N LEU A 22 -4.51 -4.57 -0.90
CA LEU A 22 -5.65 -5.36 -1.33
C LEU A 22 -5.75 -5.39 -2.85
N LEU A 23 -5.85 -6.60 -3.38
CA LEU A 23 -6.14 -6.87 -4.78
C LEU A 23 -7.63 -7.06 -4.92
N ASP A 24 -8.22 -6.36 -5.90
CA ASP A 24 -9.61 -6.60 -6.25
C ASP A 24 -9.78 -7.99 -6.89
N ARG A 25 -11.05 -8.37 -7.11
CA ARG A 25 -11.37 -9.68 -7.70
C ARG A 25 -11.11 -9.74 -9.22
N LYS A 26 -10.80 -8.62 -9.87
CA LYS A 26 -10.52 -8.54 -11.30
C LYS A 26 -9.06 -8.86 -11.62
N VAL A 27 -8.15 -8.65 -10.66
CA VAL A 27 -6.73 -9.00 -10.79
C VAL A 27 -6.55 -10.53 -10.81
N PRO A 28 -5.98 -11.13 -11.88
CA PRO A 28 -5.71 -12.57 -11.93
C PRO A 28 -4.76 -13.03 -10.82
N ALA A 29 -4.80 -14.31 -10.48
CA ALA A 29 -3.80 -14.87 -9.57
C ALA A 29 -2.42 -14.86 -10.25
N ALA A 30 -1.41 -14.44 -9.49
CA ALA A 30 -0.02 -14.33 -9.95
C ALA A 30 0.96 -14.64 -8.82
N VAL A 31 2.25 -14.83 -9.16
CA VAL A 31 3.32 -15.17 -8.20
C VAL A 31 3.50 -14.13 -7.09
N TRP A 32 3.13 -12.89 -7.34
CA TRP A 32 3.18 -11.78 -6.38
C TRP A 32 1.86 -11.62 -5.59
N SER A 33 0.83 -12.41 -5.88
CA SER A 33 -0.44 -12.38 -5.14
C SER A 33 -0.44 -13.43 -4.03
N HIS A 34 -1.08 -13.11 -2.90
CA HIS A 34 -1.21 -14.01 -1.77
C HIS A 34 -2.63 -13.96 -1.21
N ALA A 35 -3.20 -15.14 -0.91
CA ALA A 35 -4.44 -15.25 -0.16
C ALA A 35 -4.10 -15.21 1.33
N ALA A 36 -4.56 -14.16 2.03
CA ALA A 36 -4.42 -14.05 3.46
C ALA A 36 -5.39 -15.01 4.18
N SER A 37 -5.11 -15.32 5.44
CA SER A 37 -6.00 -16.15 6.28
C SER A 37 -7.40 -15.54 6.48
N THR A 38 -7.54 -14.22 6.30
CA THR A 38 -8.83 -13.52 6.34
C THR A 38 -9.65 -13.71 5.06
N GLY A 39 -9.12 -14.40 4.05
CA GLY A 39 -9.76 -14.58 2.74
C GLY A 39 -9.51 -13.42 1.76
N GLU A 40 -8.90 -12.32 2.21
CA GLU A 40 -8.51 -11.22 1.34
C GLU A 40 -7.32 -11.60 0.45
N ARG A 41 -7.30 -11.09 -0.79
CA ARG A 41 -6.13 -11.21 -1.67
C ARG A 41 -5.28 -9.95 -1.54
N VAL A 42 -3.99 -10.14 -1.33
CA VAL A 42 -3.02 -9.06 -1.14
C VAL A 42 -1.84 -9.20 -2.10
N SER A 43 -1.29 -8.08 -2.55
CA SER A 43 -0.01 -8.06 -3.25
C SER A 43 1.15 -8.24 -2.28
N ARG A 44 2.19 -8.97 -2.67
CA ARG A 44 3.46 -9.08 -1.95
C ARG A 44 4.47 -8.01 -2.37
N VAL A 45 4.21 -7.32 -3.48
CA VAL A 45 5.12 -6.34 -4.07
C VAL A 45 4.38 -5.02 -4.30
N MET A 46 5.02 -3.90 -3.99
CA MET A 46 4.53 -2.55 -4.27
C MET A 46 5.70 -1.66 -4.65
N ALA A 47 5.51 -0.81 -5.65
CA ALA A 47 6.45 0.23 -6.02
C ALA A 47 5.85 1.61 -5.71
N VAL A 48 6.65 2.50 -5.11
CA VAL A 48 6.28 3.89 -4.82
C VAL A 48 7.11 4.79 -5.73
N ILE A 49 6.44 5.46 -6.68
CA ILE A 49 7.09 6.25 -7.74
C ILE A 49 6.57 7.68 -7.70
N GLY A 50 7.44 8.64 -8.00
CA GLY A 50 7.13 10.07 -7.99
C GLY A 50 8.38 10.95 -8.04
N PRO A 51 8.23 12.26 -8.29
CA PRO A 51 9.34 13.21 -8.36
C PRO A 51 10.20 13.28 -7.08
N ASN A 52 11.37 13.90 -7.16
CA ASN A 52 12.19 14.19 -5.98
C ASN A 52 11.40 15.06 -4.98
N ALA A 53 11.62 14.81 -3.68
CA ALA A 53 10.90 15.46 -2.58
C ALA A 53 9.37 15.27 -2.54
N SER A 54 8.78 14.39 -3.37
CA SER A 54 7.33 14.14 -3.37
C SER A 54 6.78 13.34 -2.18
N GLY A 55 7.57 13.13 -1.11
CA GLY A 55 7.14 12.39 0.08
C GLY A 55 7.25 10.87 0.00
N LYS A 56 7.91 10.28 -1.01
CA LYS A 56 8.05 8.80 -1.15
C LYS A 56 8.67 8.14 0.08
N THR A 57 9.78 8.68 0.60
CA THR A 57 10.42 8.17 1.82
C THR A 57 9.54 8.38 3.04
N THR A 58 8.79 9.49 3.08
CA THR A 58 7.82 9.78 4.14
C THR A 58 6.69 8.75 4.18
N LEU A 59 6.20 8.30 3.02
CA LEU A 59 5.18 7.27 2.91
C LEU A 59 5.60 5.96 3.62
N LEU A 60 6.89 5.63 3.64
CA LEU A 60 7.41 4.36 4.19
C LEU A 60 7.78 4.40 5.68
N LYS A 61 7.68 5.57 6.34
CA LYS A 61 8.05 5.75 7.76
C LYS A 61 6.99 5.34 8.80
N PRO A 62 5.68 5.53 8.56
CA PRO A 62 4.63 5.11 9.49
C PRO A 62 4.63 3.60 9.71
#